data_AF-F7Q8V5-F1
#
_entry.id   AF-F7Q8V5-F1
#
_cell.length_a   1.000
_cell.length_b   1.000
_cell.length_c   1.000
_cell.angle_alpha   90.00
_cell.angle_beta   90.00
_cell.angle_gamma   90.00
#
_symmetry.space_group_name_H-M   'P 1'
#
loop_
_entity.id
_entity.type
_entity.pdbx_description
1 polymer ?
#
loop_
_entity_poly.entity_id
_entity_poly.type
_entity_poly.pdbx_seq_one_letter_code
_entity_poly.pdbx_strand_id
1 'polypeptide(L)'
;MRKRNLIIGTVLVTIGGGMGAGAALAYDGTNCSEPGVCWEPKPGYPDKIEGSKYDPKHSDSELNKQQESIQGMEKRNAMRVEHFKKTGEWVNDTDELELQQAMSEDEQS
;
A
#
# COMPACT_ATOMS: atom_id res chain seq x y z
N MET A 1 0.26 -47.18 73.74
CA MET A 1 -0.88 -47.08 72.81
C MET A 1 -0.46 -46.27 71.59
N ARG A 2 -0.76 -46.79 70.39
CA ARG A 2 -0.46 -46.23 69.06
C ARG A 2 -1.15 -44.87 68.85
N LYS A 3 -0.49 -43.95 68.14
CA LYS A 3 -0.85 -43.51 66.77
C LYS A 3 0.20 -42.55 66.20
N ARG A 4 0.98 -43.07 65.24
CA ARG A 4 1.77 -42.31 64.24
C ARG A 4 0.80 -41.65 63.28
N ASN A 5 0.98 -40.38 62.96
CA ASN A 5 0.52 -39.77 61.70
C ASN A 5 1.61 -38.85 61.17
N LEU A 6 2.35 -39.37 60.20
CA LEU A 6 3.30 -38.68 59.34
C LEU A 6 2.47 -38.07 58.21
N ILE A 7 2.45 -36.74 58.06
CA ILE A 7 1.94 -36.09 56.85
C ILE A 7 3.07 -35.21 56.29
N ILE A 8 3.70 -35.74 55.25
CA ILE A 8 4.55 -35.02 54.30
C ILE A 8 3.58 -34.31 53.36
N GLY A 9 3.55 -32.97 53.40
CA GLY A 9 2.71 -32.12 52.56
C GLY A 9 3.57 -31.21 51.69
N THR A 10 3.61 -31.53 50.41
CA THR A 10 4.36 -30.94 49.29
C THR A 10 4.29 -29.41 49.21
N VAL A 11 5.46 -28.77 49.04
CA VAL A 11 5.61 -27.37 48.61
C VAL A 11 5.10 -27.23 47.17
N LEU A 12 4.07 -26.42 46.97
CA LEU A 12 3.60 -25.98 45.64
C LEU A 12 3.77 -24.46 45.55
N VAL A 13 4.96 -24.04 45.11
CA VAL A 13 5.19 -22.68 44.59
C VAL A 13 4.54 -22.64 43.22
N THR A 14 3.30 -22.16 43.15
CA THR A 14 2.66 -21.81 41.88
C THR A 14 3.05 -20.38 41.51
N ILE A 15 4.02 -20.31 40.59
CA ILE A 15 4.28 -19.15 39.74
C ILE A 15 3.00 -18.89 38.92
N GLY A 16 2.34 -17.78 39.19
CA GLY A 16 1.36 -17.15 38.29
C GLY A 16 1.62 -15.65 38.38
N GLY A 17 2.49 -15.06 37.58
CA GLY A 17 2.50 -15.14 36.12
C GLY A 17 1.67 -13.95 35.65
N GLY A 18 2.32 -12.81 35.42
CA GLY A 18 1.71 -11.53 35.12
C GLY A 18 0.71 -11.60 33.97
N MET A 19 -0.57 -11.68 34.32
CA MET A 19 -1.69 -11.46 33.40
C MET A 19 -1.82 -9.96 33.17
N GLY A 20 -1.04 -9.40 32.25
CA GLY A 20 -1.15 -7.98 31.92
C GLY A 20 -0.29 -7.47 30.77
N ALA A 21 0.74 -8.20 30.35
CA ALA A 21 1.67 -7.73 29.31
C ALA A 21 1.64 -8.53 27.99
N GLY A 22 0.81 -9.58 27.87
CA GLY A 22 0.83 -10.49 26.71
C GLY A 22 -0.05 -10.12 25.53
N ALA A 23 -0.97 -9.15 25.67
CA ALA A 23 -1.92 -8.80 24.61
C ALA A 23 -1.45 -7.68 23.65
N ALA A 24 -0.28 -7.08 23.91
CA ALA A 24 0.23 -5.94 23.15
C ALA A 24 1.22 -6.32 22.03
N LEU A 25 1.44 -7.62 21.74
CA LEU A 25 2.49 -8.11 20.83
C LEU A 25 1.98 -8.83 19.58
N ALA A 26 0.71 -8.69 19.21
CA ALA A 26 0.14 -9.53 18.16
C ALA A 26 0.31 -8.99 16.72
N TYR A 27 1.06 -7.92 16.55
CA TYR A 27 1.67 -7.47 15.29
C TYR A 27 2.79 -6.50 15.68
N ASP A 28 4.00 -7.01 15.83
CA ASP A 28 5.18 -6.23 16.22
C ASP A 28 6.13 -5.92 15.05
N GLY A 29 5.84 -6.46 13.87
CA GLY A 29 6.60 -6.24 12.64
C GLY A 29 7.88 -7.09 12.53
N THR A 30 8.09 -8.07 13.41
CA THR A 30 9.30 -8.90 13.42
C THR A 30 9.12 -10.29 12.81
N ASN A 31 7.88 -10.74 12.64
CA ASN A 31 7.56 -12.00 11.97
C ASN A 31 7.38 -11.77 10.46
N CYS A 32 8.29 -12.31 9.66
CA CYS A 32 8.30 -12.11 8.21
C CYS A 32 8.02 -13.42 7.48
N SER A 33 7.00 -13.45 6.62
CA SER A 33 6.68 -14.61 5.78
C SER A 33 7.76 -14.87 4.73
N GLU A 34 8.38 -13.79 4.26
CA GLU A 34 9.52 -13.79 3.36
C GLU A 34 10.32 -12.48 3.57
N PRO A 35 11.58 -12.37 3.09
CA PRO A 35 12.39 -11.17 3.27
C PRO A 35 11.68 -9.90 2.75
N GLY A 36 11.40 -8.96 3.64
CA GLY A 36 10.73 -7.68 3.33
C GLY A 36 9.20 -7.72 3.45
N VAL A 37 8.58 -8.87 3.73
CA VAL A 37 7.14 -9.00 3.95
C VAL A 37 6.88 -9.48 5.38
N CYS A 38 6.64 -8.51 6.27
CA CYS A 38 6.43 -8.75 7.70
C CYS A 38 5.04 -8.30 8.18
N TRP A 39 4.08 -8.23 7.25
CA TRP A 39 2.72 -7.85 7.55
C TRP A 39 1.94 -9.03 8.15
N GLU A 40 1.17 -8.77 9.21
CA GLU A 40 0.22 -9.72 9.81
C GLU A 40 -1.06 -8.97 10.22
N PRO A 41 -2.24 -9.62 10.20
CA PRO A 41 -3.45 -9.01 10.75
C PRO A 41 -3.33 -8.91 12.27
N LYS A 42 -3.87 -7.82 12.84
CA LYS A 42 -4.06 -7.74 14.29
C LYS A 42 -5.10 -8.76 14.75
N PRO A 43 -5.07 -9.21 16.03
CA PRO A 43 -6.10 -10.09 16.57
C PRO A 43 -7.50 -9.52 16.34
N GLY A 44 -8.38 -10.34 15.77
CA GLY A 44 -9.75 -9.96 15.44
C GLY A 44 -9.93 -9.25 14.10
N TYR A 45 -8.86 -9.05 13.32
CA TYR A 45 -8.92 -8.55 11.94
C TYR A 45 -8.64 -9.67 10.93
N PRO A 46 -9.26 -9.62 9.73
CA PRO A 46 -9.05 -10.65 8.73
C PRO A 46 -7.74 -10.45 7.95
N ASP A 47 -7.16 -11.54 7.45
CA ASP A 47 -6.01 -11.50 6.52
C ASP A 47 -6.36 -10.83 5.18
N LYS A 48 -7.58 -11.06 4.69
CA LYS A 48 -8.13 -10.44 3.47
C LYS A 48 -9.35 -9.62 3.81
N ILE A 49 -9.37 -8.38 3.34
CA ILE A 49 -10.45 -7.42 3.65
C ILE A 49 -11.61 -7.46 2.65
N GLU A 50 -11.42 -8.03 1.47
CA GLU A 50 -12.47 -8.21 0.45
C GLU A 50 -13.65 -9.02 1.01
N GLY A 51 -14.87 -8.49 0.86
CA GLY A 51 -16.09 -9.08 1.41
C GLY A 51 -16.28 -8.94 2.93
N SER A 52 -15.30 -8.39 3.65
CA SER A 52 -15.40 -8.13 5.09
C SER A 52 -16.13 -6.80 5.39
N LYS A 53 -16.40 -6.52 6.67
CA LYS A 53 -16.86 -5.19 7.10
C LYS A 53 -15.84 -4.06 6.89
N TYR A 54 -14.61 -4.40 6.53
CA TYR A 54 -13.51 -3.47 6.25
C TYR A 54 -13.18 -3.37 4.74
N ASP A 55 -14.01 -3.97 3.87
CA ASP A 55 -13.83 -3.90 2.42
C ASP A 55 -13.94 -2.44 1.93
N PRO A 56 -12.90 -1.87 1.31
CA PRO A 56 -12.89 -0.48 0.87
C PRO A 56 -13.72 -0.24 -0.40
N LYS A 57 -14.05 -1.29 -1.17
CA LYS A 57 -14.88 -1.21 -2.39
C LYS A 57 -14.45 -0.11 -3.35
N HIS A 58 -13.15 0.03 -3.59
CA HIS A 58 -12.62 1.00 -4.54
C HIS A 58 -13.19 0.74 -5.94
N SER A 59 -13.52 1.81 -6.66
CA SER A 59 -13.88 1.72 -8.08
C SER A 59 -12.61 1.62 -8.92
N ASP A 60 -12.55 0.65 -9.83
CA ASP A 60 -11.46 0.53 -10.81
C ASP A 60 -11.28 1.82 -11.62
N SER A 61 -12.39 2.47 -11.97
CA SER A 61 -12.37 3.74 -12.72
C SER A 61 -11.69 4.87 -11.96
N GLU A 62 -11.81 4.91 -10.63
CA GLU A 62 -11.19 5.95 -9.81
C GLU A 62 -9.70 5.67 -9.58
N LEU A 63 -9.34 4.40 -9.39
CA LEU A 63 -7.93 4.00 -9.24
C LEU A 63 -7.12 4.30 -10.50
N ASN A 64 -7.72 4.17 -11.69
CA ASN A 64 -7.03 4.36 -12.96
C ASN A 64 -6.77 5.83 -13.35
N LYS A 65 -7.52 6.80 -12.79
CA LYS A 65 -7.40 8.23 -13.14
C LYS A 65 -5.98 8.79 -13.00
N GLN A 66 -5.21 8.30 -12.03
CA GLN A 66 -3.83 8.74 -11.84
C GLN A 66 -2.95 8.37 -13.04
N GLN A 67 -3.09 7.15 -13.54
CA GLN A 67 -2.34 6.69 -14.70
C GLN A 67 -2.77 7.42 -15.98
N GLU A 68 -4.08 7.61 -16.17
CA GLU A 68 -4.61 8.37 -17.33
C GLU A 68 -4.11 9.82 -17.34
N SER A 69 -4.07 10.47 -16.17
CA SER A 69 -3.52 11.82 -16.01
C SER A 69 -2.04 11.87 -16.39
N ILE A 70 -1.24 10.89 -15.91
CA ILE A 70 0.20 10.80 -16.24
C ILE A 70 0.40 10.60 -17.74
N GLN A 71 -0.34 9.68 -18.38
CA GLN A 71 -0.24 9.47 -19.82
C GLN A 71 -0.61 10.73 -20.62
N GLY A 72 -1.63 11.46 -20.18
CA GLY A 72 -1.98 12.76 -20.76
C GLY A 72 -0.86 13.78 -20.60
N MET A 73 -0.21 13.84 -19.43
CA MET A 73 0.96 14.71 -19.20
C MET A 73 2.16 14.32 -20.06
N GLU A 74 2.47 13.03 -20.17
CA GLU A 74 3.58 12.50 -20.97
C GLU A 74 3.38 12.80 -22.46
N LYS A 75 2.17 12.59 -23.00
CA LYS A 75 1.83 12.94 -24.38
C LYS A 75 2.06 14.43 -24.64
N ARG A 76 1.54 15.31 -23.78
CA ARG A 76 1.71 16.76 -23.92
C ARG A 76 3.18 17.17 -23.82
N ASN A 77 3.97 16.56 -22.94
CA ASN A 77 5.40 16.85 -22.82
C ASN A 77 6.20 16.37 -24.04
N ALA A 78 5.85 15.22 -24.61
CA ALA A 78 6.46 14.71 -25.83
C ALA A 78 6.27 15.70 -27.00
N MET A 79 5.05 16.22 -27.18
CA MET A 79 4.75 17.24 -28.19
C MET A 79 5.62 18.49 -28.03
N ARG A 80 5.71 19.03 -26.81
CA ARG A 80 6.53 20.22 -26.52
C ARG A 80 8.00 20.00 -26.84
N VAL A 81 8.55 18.86 -26.39
CA VAL A 81 9.96 18.53 -26.61
C VAL A 81 10.25 18.29 -28.09
N GLU A 82 9.33 17.67 -28.82
CA GLU A 82 9.46 17.46 -30.26
C GLU A 82 9.49 18.78 -31.03
N HIS A 83 8.54 19.69 -30.73
CA HIS A 83 8.53 21.02 -31.33
C HIS A 83 9.83 21.78 -31.01
N PHE A 84 10.21 21.84 -29.73
CA PHE A 84 11.43 22.53 -29.30
C PHE A 84 12.69 22.00 -29.98
N LYS A 85 12.80 20.69 -30.19
CA LYS A 85 13.92 20.07 -30.92
C LYS A 85 13.96 20.47 -32.40
N LYS A 86 12.80 20.66 -33.03
CA LYS A 86 12.69 21.01 -34.46
C LYS A 86 12.92 22.50 -34.70
N THR A 87 12.36 23.36 -33.85
CA THR A 87 12.32 24.81 -34.08
C THR A 87 13.34 25.58 -33.26
N GLY A 88 13.78 25.04 -32.13
CA GLY A 88 14.57 25.77 -31.13
C GLY A 88 13.74 26.73 -30.26
N GLU A 89 12.43 26.81 -30.46
CA GLU A 89 11.51 27.66 -29.70
C GLU A 89 10.66 26.83 -28.74
N TRP A 90 10.51 27.28 -27.50
CA TRP A 90 9.71 26.59 -26.51
C TRP A 90 8.29 27.15 -26.47
N VAL A 91 7.31 26.29 -26.74
CA VAL A 91 5.88 26.59 -26.63
C VAL A 91 5.25 25.66 -25.58
N ASN A 92 4.58 26.24 -24.58
CA ASN A 92 3.97 25.47 -23.49
C ASN A 92 2.53 25.02 -23.79
N ASP A 93 1.78 25.86 -24.52
CA ASP A 93 0.40 25.56 -24.89
C ASP A 93 0.39 24.45 -25.96
N THR A 94 -0.25 23.33 -25.64
CA THR A 94 -0.33 22.19 -26.57
C THR A 94 -1.37 22.39 -27.65
N ASP A 95 -2.39 23.21 -27.40
CA ASP A 95 -3.46 23.44 -28.37
C ASP A 95 -2.93 24.30 -29.53
N GLU A 96 -2.03 25.24 -29.22
CA GLU A 96 -1.27 26.00 -30.22
C GLU A 96 -0.40 25.08 -31.09
N LEU A 97 0.30 24.12 -30.47
CA LEU A 97 1.15 23.17 -31.20
C LEU A 97 0.34 22.25 -32.13
N GLU A 98 -0.85 21.80 -31.70
CA GLU A 98 -1.74 20.99 -32.53
C GLU A 98 -2.28 21.77 -33.74
N LEU A 99 -2.66 23.04 -33.55
CA LEU A 99 -3.10 23.91 -34.65
C LEU A 99 -1.97 24.16 -35.66
N GLN A 100 -0.76 24.44 -35.20
CA GLN A 100 0.41 24.64 -36.08
C GLN A 100 0.71 23.38 -36.91
N GLN A 101 0.61 22.20 -36.29
CA GLN A 101 0.78 20.92 -36.98
C GLN A 101 -0.27 20.74 -38.09
N ALA A 102 -1.55 20.92 -37.77
CA ALA A 102 -2.63 20.80 -38.75
C ALA A 102 -2.47 21.77 -39.93
N MET A 103 -2.14 23.04 -39.66
CA MET A 103 -1.91 24.03 -40.73
C MET A 103 -0.71 23.66 -41.62
N SER A 104 0.34 23.08 -41.05
CA SER A 104 1.53 22.67 -41.82
C SER A 104 1.28 21.47 -42.73
N GLU A 105 0.33 20.59 -42.36
CA GLU A 105 -0.07 19.43 -43.17
C GLU A 105 -0.90 19.86 -44.38
N ASP A 106 -1.82 20.83 -44.20
CA ASP A 106 -2.65 21.38 -45.28
C ASP A 106 -1.82 22.11 -46.35
N GLU A 107 -0.76 22.83 -45.96
CA GLU A 107 0.13 23.52 -46.91
C GLU A 107 0.99 22.55 -47.74
N GLN A 108 1.12 21.29 -47.30
CA GLN A 108 1.91 20.26 -47.98
C GLN A 108 1.08 19.30 -48.87
N SER A 109 -0.26 19.45 -48.88
CA SER A 109 -1.18 18.67 -49.74
C SER A 109 -1.48 19.34 -51.09
#